data_AF-A0A7J4PYU7-F1
#
_entry.id   AF-A0A7J4PYU7-F1
#
_cell.length_a   1.000
_cell.length_b   1.000
_cell.length_c   1.000
_cell.angle_alpha   90.00
_cell.angle_beta   90.00
_cell.angle_gamma   90.00
#
_symmetry.space_group_name_H-M   'P 1'
#
loop_
_entity.id
_entity.type
_entity.pdbx_description
1 polymer ?
#
loop_
_entity_poly.entity_id
_entity_poly.type
_entity_poly.pdbx_seq_one_letter_code
_entity_poly.pdbx_strand_id
1 'polypeptide(L)'
;HSVLSVGLEDSSSVPIVRIHSECLTGDAFGSLKCDCGPQLKASMARIQEEGNGAILYMRQEGRGIGLEAKIRAYALQDIGFDTLDANLALNLPADARDYSFCAEMLENVGVNEVRLMTNNPLKIRGLRINGITVQERVPHLAGRCESNDHYLSTKQKRMGHLIPEQA
;
A
#
# COMPACT_ATOMS: atom_id res chain seq x y z
N HIS A 1 -8.86 -11.39 -1.58
CA HIS A 1 -7.65 -10.78 -2.15
C HIS A 1 -7.63 -11.08 -3.64
N SER A 2 -6.93 -10.30 -4.44
CA SER A 2 -6.86 -10.51 -5.91
C SER A 2 -5.47 -10.18 -6.45
N VAL A 3 -5.03 -10.90 -7.48
CA VAL A 3 -3.84 -10.58 -8.28
C VAL A 3 -4.31 -10.00 -9.61
N LEU A 4 -3.77 -8.85 -9.99
CA LEU A 4 -3.93 -8.27 -11.32
C LEU A 4 -2.55 -8.24 -11.96
N SER A 5 -2.34 -8.94 -13.06
CA SER A 5 -1.00 -9.16 -13.63
C SER A 5 -0.94 -8.89 -15.13
N VAL A 6 0.26 -8.55 -15.58
CA VAL A 6 0.64 -8.44 -17.00
C VAL A 6 2.00 -9.14 -17.15
N GLY A 7 2.11 -10.09 -18.07
CA GLY A 7 3.39 -10.67 -18.50
C GLY A 7 4.17 -11.47 -17.45
N LEU A 8 3.53 -12.00 -16.40
CA LEU A 8 4.23 -12.79 -15.36
C LEU A 8 4.79 -14.11 -15.90
N GLU A 9 4.31 -14.57 -17.05
CA GLU A 9 4.84 -15.72 -17.78
C GLU A 9 6.25 -15.47 -18.35
N ASP A 10 6.70 -14.22 -18.44
CA ASP A 10 8.03 -13.85 -18.91
C ASP A 10 9.06 -13.94 -17.78
N SER A 11 9.90 -14.99 -17.83
CA SER A 11 10.98 -15.21 -16.86
C SER A 11 12.28 -14.47 -17.19
N SER A 12 12.31 -13.63 -18.23
CA SER A 12 13.52 -12.90 -18.64
C SER A 12 13.90 -11.75 -17.69
N SER A 13 12.94 -11.30 -16.88
CA SER A 13 13.11 -10.18 -15.96
C SER A 13 12.33 -10.40 -14.66
N VAL A 14 12.80 -9.77 -13.58
CA VAL A 14 12.10 -9.81 -12.30
C VAL A 14 10.89 -8.87 -12.35
N PRO A 15 9.67 -9.36 -12.06
CA PRO A 15 8.45 -8.58 -12.20
C PRO A 15 8.42 -7.40 -11.21
N ILE A 16 7.85 -6.28 -11.67
CA ILE A 16 7.52 -5.18 -10.75
C ILE A 16 6.22 -5.51 -10.02
N VAL A 17 6.22 -5.43 -8.69
CA VAL A 17 5.05 -5.81 -7.88
C VAL A 17 4.60 -4.66 -6.99
N ARG A 18 3.29 -4.46 -6.90
CA ARG A 18 2.65 -3.54 -5.97
C ARG A 18 1.74 -4.29 -5.01
N ILE A 19 2.02 -4.22 -3.71
CA ILE A 19 1.03 -4.58 -2.69
C ILE A 19 0.14 -3.35 -2.46
N HIS A 20 -1.15 -3.45 -2.80
CA HIS A 20 -2.13 -2.41 -2.56
C HIS A 20 -3.11 -2.84 -1.46
N SER A 21 -3.15 -2.11 -0.35
CA SER A 21 -4.19 -2.35 0.67
C SER A 21 -5.44 -1.58 0.24
N GLU A 22 -6.56 -2.29 0.12
CA GLU A 22 -7.87 -1.75 -0.24
C GLU A 22 -8.18 -0.48 0.54
N CYS A 23 -8.64 0.53 -0.18
CA CYS A 23 -9.10 1.80 0.35
C CYS A 23 -10.31 2.25 -0.45
N LEU A 24 -11.52 1.80 -0.10
CA LEU A 24 -12.75 2.07 -0.84
C LEU A 24 -12.93 3.57 -1.13
N THR A 25 -12.69 4.41 -0.11
CA THR A 25 -12.80 5.86 -0.22
C THR A 25 -11.85 6.45 -1.26
N GLY A 26 -10.62 5.95 -1.36
CA GLY A 26 -9.63 6.45 -2.32
C GLY A 26 -9.76 5.80 -3.69
N ASP A 27 -9.92 4.48 -3.72
CA ASP A 27 -9.86 3.65 -4.91
C ASP A 27 -11.12 3.77 -5.77
N ALA A 28 -12.30 3.85 -5.15
CA ALA A 28 -13.58 3.94 -5.85
C ALA A 28 -14.19 5.35 -5.81
N PHE A 29 -14.15 6.03 -4.66
CA PHE A 29 -14.80 7.34 -4.48
C PHE A 29 -13.90 8.55 -4.71
N GLY A 30 -12.62 8.35 -5.06
CA GLY A 30 -11.71 9.45 -5.41
C GLY A 30 -11.40 10.42 -4.26
N SER A 31 -11.45 9.94 -3.01
CA SER A 31 -11.19 10.76 -1.83
C SER A 31 -9.81 11.44 -1.88
N LEU A 32 -9.80 12.75 -1.65
CA LEU A 32 -8.59 13.57 -1.53
C LEU A 32 -7.96 13.51 -0.13
N LYS A 33 -8.62 12.88 0.86
CA LYS A 33 -8.08 12.73 2.23
C LYS A 33 -6.92 11.72 2.30
N CYS A 34 -6.70 10.94 1.24
CA CYS A 34 -5.61 9.96 1.16
C CYS A 34 -5.03 9.92 -0.26
N ASP A 35 -3.92 9.19 -0.41
CA ASP A 35 -3.19 9.00 -1.66
C ASP A 35 -3.47 7.64 -2.35
N CYS A 36 -4.40 6.84 -1.81
CA CYS A 36 -4.60 5.44 -2.25
C CYS A 36 -5.05 5.31 -3.71
N GLY A 37 -6.07 6.06 -4.13
CA GLY A 37 -6.57 6.01 -5.51
C GLY A 37 -5.51 6.41 -6.55
N PRO A 38 -4.84 7.56 -6.38
CA PRO A 38 -3.71 7.95 -7.22
C PRO A 38 -2.57 6.90 -7.22
N GLN A 39 -2.24 6.31 -6.07
CA GLN A 39 -1.24 5.25 -5.99
C GLN A 39 -1.64 3.99 -6.77
N LEU A 40 -2.91 3.59 -6.72
CA LEU A 40 -3.40 2.43 -7.49
C LEU A 40 -3.28 2.71 -8.99
N LYS A 41 -3.75 3.87 -9.45
CA LYS A 41 -3.65 4.29 -10.85
C LYS A 41 -2.20 4.35 -11.35
N ALA A 42 -1.31 4.97 -10.57
CA ALA A 42 0.11 5.04 -10.90
C ALA A 42 0.75 3.64 -10.99
N SER A 43 0.38 2.71 -10.10
CA SER A 43 0.92 1.35 -10.15
C SER A 43 0.42 0.55 -11.36
N MET A 44 -0.85 0.71 -11.75
CA MET A 44 -1.40 0.08 -12.96
C MET A 44 -0.69 0.60 -14.21
N ALA A 45 -0.51 1.92 -14.32
CA ALA A 45 0.19 2.54 -15.45
C ALA A 45 1.64 2.06 -15.54
N ARG A 46 2.35 1.99 -14.40
CA ARG A 46 3.74 1.55 -14.37
C ARG A 46 3.91 0.08 -14.77
N ILE A 47 3.05 -0.80 -14.23
CA ILE A 47 3.08 -2.23 -14.60
C ILE A 47 2.79 -2.42 -16.09
N GLN A 48 1.84 -1.65 -16.63
CA GLN A 48 1.50 -1.72 -18.05
C GLN A 48 2.64 -1.20 -18.95
N GLU A 49 3.33 -0.14 -18.55
CA GLU A 49 4.52 0.38 -19.24
C GLU A 49 5.67 -0.64 -19.25
N GLU A 50 5.87 -1.34 -18.14
CA GLU A 50 6.96 -2.29 -17.97
C GLU A 50 6.68 -3.66 -18.61
N GLY A 51 5.41 -4.00 -18.81
CA GLY A 51 4.98 -5.23 -19.49
C GLY A 51 5.14 -6.52 -18.66
N ASN A 52 5.82 -6.47 -17.52
CA ASN A 52 6.01 -7.59 -16.61
C ASN A 52 5.81 -7.16 -15.14
N GLY A 53 4.66 -7.48 -14.56
CA GLY A 53 4.38 -7.12 -13.17
C GLY A 53 2.98 -7.48 -12.67
N ALA A 54 2.75 -7.19 -11.39
CA ALA A 54 1.48 -7.50 -10.73
C ALA A 54 1.10 -6.54 -9.59
N ILE A 55 -0.21 -6.39 -9.39
CA ILE A 55 -0.81 -5.76 -8.21
C ILE A 55 -1.45 -6.84 -7.35
N LEU A 56 -1.01 -6.93 -6.09
CA LEU A 56 -1.67 -7.71 -5.05
C LEU A 56 -2.67 -6.79 -4.34
N TYR A 57 -3.94 -6.90 -4.70
CA TYR A 57 -5.03 -6.14 -4.10
C TYR A 57 -5.52 -6.83 -2.82
N MET A 58 -5.06 -6.30 -1.69
CA MET A 58 -5.30 -6.85 -0.36
C MET A 58 -6.56 -6.25 0.24
N ARG A 59 -7.59 -7.07 0.45
CA ARG A 59 -8.88 -6.66 1.04
C ARG A 59 -8.79 -6.51 2.57
N GLN A 60 -7.84 -5.68 3.01
CA GLN A 60 -7.55 -5.35 4.41
C GLN A 60 -7.73 -3.83 4.62
N GLU A 61 -8.98 -3.38 4.48
CA GLU A 61 -9.36 -1.98 4.63
C GLU A 61 -8.94 -1.40 5.99
N GLY A 62 -8.60 -0.11 6.00
CA GLY A 62 -8.22 0.59 7.23
C GLY A 62 -6.95 0.09 7.91
N ARG A 63 -6.08 -0.67 7.22
CA ARG A 63 -4.95 -1.42 7.82
C ARG A 63 -5.37 -2.63 8.67
N GLY A 64 -6.46 -3.28 8.26
CA GLY A 64 -6.98 -4.49 8.91
C GLY A 64 -8.05 -4.25 9.96
N ILE A 65 -8.39 -2.98 10.26
CA ILE A 65 -9.45 -2.61 11.21
C ILE A 65 -10.85 -2.57 10.58
N GLY A 66 -10.93 -2.56 9.25
CA GLY A 66 -12.19 -2.47 8.50
C GLY A 66 -12.67 -1.05 8.23
N LEU A 67 -13.67 -0.93 7.35
CA LEU A 67 -14.19 0.36 6.86
C LEU A 67 -14.89 1.16 7.96
N GLU A 68 -15.68 0.51 8.82
CA GLU A 68 -16.43 1.18 9.88
C GLU A 68 -15.48 1.91 10.84
N ALA A 69 -14.45 1.23 11.32
CA ALA A 69 -13.44 1.79 12.19
C ALA A 69 -12.68 2.95 11.53
N LYS A 70 -12.40 2.85 10.22
CA LYS A 70 -11.81 3.94 9.43
C LYS A 70 -12.71 5.18 9.36
N ILE A 71 -14.02 5.00 9.17
CA ILE A 71 -14.98 6.12 9.15
C ILE A 71 -15.02 6.80 10.52
N ARG A 72 -15.01 6.02 11.62
CA ARG A 72 -14.92 6.57 12.98
C ARG A 72 -13.61 7.33 13.21
N ALA A 73 -12.49 6.82 12.71
CA ALA A 73 -11.20 7.50 12.78
C ALA A 73 -11.19 8.81 11.98
N TYR A 74 -11.90 8.87 10.83
CA TYR A 74 -12.08 10.12 10.08
C TYR A 74 -12.90 11.16 10.85
N ALA A 75 -13.96 10.74 11.55
CA ALA A 75 -14.72 11.66 12.39
C ALA A 75 -13.87 12.28 13.51
N LEU A 76 -12.92 11.50 14.08
CA LEU A 76 -11.95 12.02 15.05
C LEU A 76 -10.91 12.94 14.40
N GLN A 77 -10.48 12.65 13.18
CA GLN A 77 -9.55 13.52 12.45
C GLN A 77 -10.18 14.87 12.09
N ASP A 78 -11.47 14.87 11.75
CA ASP A 78 -12.20 16.10 11.43
C ASP A 78 -12.35 17.05 12.65
N ILE A 79 -12.16 16.53 13.87
CA ILE A 79 -12.09 17.34 15.11
C ILE A 79 -10.65 17.57 15.61
N GLY A 80 -9.64 17.26 14.79
CA GLY A 80 -8.24 17.65 15.03
C GLY A 80 -7.28 16.54 15.48
N PHE A 81 -7.74 15.29 15.60
CA PHE A 81 -6.82 14.17 15.87
C PHE A 81 -5.99 13.87 14.63
N ASP A 82 -4.74 13.44 14.81
CA ASP A 82 -4.01 12.86 13.69
C ASP A 82 -4.35 11.38 13.47
N THR A 83 -3.83 10.79 12.40
CA THR A 83 -4.17 9.41 12.03
C THR A 83 -3.78 8.38 13.09
N LEU A 84 -2.69 8.58 13.82
CA LEU A 84 -2.26 7.64 14.85
C LEU A 84 -3.08 7.84 16.13
N ASP A 85 -3.32 9.09 16.52
CA ASP A 85 -4.06 9.41 17.73
C ASP A 85 -5.54 9.03 17.60
N ALA A 86 -6.14 9.19 16.40
CA ALA A 86 -7.48 8.71 16.11
C ALA A 86 -7.60 7.17 16.21
N ASN A 87 -6.58 6.43 15.78
CA ASN A 87 -6.57 4.97 15.91
C ASN A 87 -6.39 4.54 17.37
N LEU A 88 -5.50 5.18 18.12
CA LEU A 88 -5.29 4.90 19.54
C LEU A 88 -6.54 5.20 20.37
N ALA A 89 -7.22 6.31 20.10
CA ALA A 89 -8.48 6.67 20.75
C ALA A 89 -9.60 5.63 20.54
N LEU A 90 -9.51 4.85 19.46
CA LEU A 90 -10.43 3.75 19.14
C LEU A 90 -9.92 2.38 19.63
N ASN A 91 -8.82 2.32 20.38
CA ASN A 91 -8.13 1.09 20.80
C ASN A 91 -7.74 0.18 19.61
N LEU A 92 -7.35 0.79 18.49
CA LEU A 92 -6.99 0.07 17.27
C LEU A 92 -5.47 -0.06 17.14
N PRO A 93 -4.96 -1.21 16.66
CA PRO A 93 -3.55 -1.37 16.36
C PRO A 93 -3.10 -0.39 15.27
N ALA A 94 -1.86 0.10 15.36
CA ALA A 94 -1.31 1.03 14.37
C ALA A 94 -1.23 0.43 12.95
N ASP A 95 -1.02 -0.88 12.87
CA ASP A 95 -1.04 -1.71 11.66
C ASP A 95 -1.33 -3.18 12.05
N ALA A 96 -2.44 -3.76 11.57
CA ALA A 96 -2.81 -5.16 11.80
C ALA A 96 -2.73 -6.00 10.50
N ARG A 97 -2.05 -5.50 9.48
CA ARG A 97 -1.99 -6.18 8.18
C ARG A 97 -1.12 -7.40 8.24
N ASP A 98 -1.65 -8.49 7.70
CA ASP A 98 -0.89 -9.70 7.43
C ASP A 98 -0.44 -9.75 5.97
N TYR A 99 0.88 -9.90 5.78
CA TYR A 99 1.52 -9.99 4.46
C TYR A 99 1.84 -11.44 4.05
N SER A 100 1.53 -12.45 4.90
CA SER A 100 1.69 -13.87 4.56
C SER A 100 0.93 -14.23 3.29
N PHE A 101 -0.33 -13.78 3.18
CA PHE A 101 -1.16 -13.93 1.99
C PHE A 101 -0.56 -13.30 0.74
N CYS A 102 0.26 -12.25 0.85
CA CYS A 102 0.93 -11.68 -0.32
C CYS A 102 1.97 -12.66 -0.89
N ALA A 103 2.71 -13.36 -0.03
CA ALA A 103 3.69 -14.35 -0.47
C ALA A 103 2.99 -15.56 -1.10
N GLU A 104 1.95 -16.10 -0.44
CA GLU A 104 1.17 -17.21 -0.98
C GLU A 104 0.54 -16.87 -2.34
N MET A 105 0.03 -15.65 -2.52
CA MET A 105 -0.49 -15.20 -3.82
C MET A 105 0.58 -15.16 -4.91
N LEU A 106 1.81 -14.74 -4.58
CA LEU A 106 2.94 -14.69 -5.52
C LEU A 106 3.44 -16.09 -5.87
N GLU A 107 3.59 -16.97 -4.88
CA GLU A 107 4.00 -18.36 -5.08
C GLU A 107 3.02 -19.12 -5.98
N ASN A 108 1.71 -18.92 -5.78
CA ASN A 108 0.67 -19.54 -6.61
C ASN A 108 0.70 -19.11 -8.08
N VAL A 109 1.29 -17.94 -8.39
CA VAL A 109 1.51 -17.46 -9.77
C VAL A 109 2.94 -17.67 -10.24
N GLY A 110 3.74 -18.46 -9.51
CA GLY A 110 5.11 -18.82 -9.89
C GLY A 110 6.16 -17.73 -9.64
N VAL A 111 5.83 -16.70 -8.86
CA VAL A 111 6.73 -15.57 -8.57
C VAL A 111 7.33 -15.73 -7.18
N ASN A 112 8.65 -15.85 -7.10
CA ASN A 112 9.40 -15.94 -5.84
C ASN A 112 10.36 -14.75 -5.62
N GLU A 113 10.53 -13.90 -6.64
CA GLU A 113 11.41 -12.75 -6.62
C GLU A 113 10.72 -11.54 -7.26
N VAL A 114 10.85 -10.36 -6.64
CA VAL A 114 10.13 -9.15 -7.06
C VAL A 114 10.96 -7.87 -6.92
N ARG A 115 10.60 -6.88 -7.74
CA ARG A 115 10.97 -5.46 -7.54
C ARG A 115 9.75 -4.75 -6.94
N LEU A 116 9.83 -4.34 -5.68
CA LEU A 116 8.63 -3.95 -4.91
C LEU A 116 8.39 -2.43 -4.94
N MET A 117 7.26 -2.02 -5.52
CA MET A 117 6.75 -0.63 -5.49
C MET A 117 6.18 -0.26 -4.12
N THR A 118 7.01 0.28 -3.23
CA THR A 118 6.59 0.65 -1.87
C THR A 118 7.45 1.74 -1.23
N ASN A 119 6.80 2.56 -0.40
CA ASN A 119 7.45 3.43 0.59
C ASN A 119 7.26 2.92 2.02
N ASN A 120 6.55 1.81 2.22
CA ASN A 120 6.37 1.21 3.54
C ASN A 120 7.40 0.07 3.73
N PRO A 121 8.38 0.21 4.64
CA PRO A 121 9.35 -0.84 4.94
C PRO A 121 8.73 -2.14 5.47
N LEU A 122 7.57 -2.07 6.13
CA LEU A 122 6.87 -3.25 6.64
C LEU A 122 6.45 -4.20 5.53
N LYS A 123 6.11 -3.70 4.33
CA LYS A 123 5.79 -4.52 3.17
C LYS A 123 7.01 -5.30 2.66
N ILE A 124 8.17 -4.65 2.66
CA ILE A 124 9.45 -5.28 2.27
C ILE A 124 9.78 -6.40 3.26
N ARG A 125 9.71 -6.09 4.56
CA ARG A 125 9.98 -7.06 5.63
C ARG A 125 8.97 -8.21 5.59
N GLY A 126 7.69 -7.91 5.38
CA GLY A 126 6.61 -8.89 5.29
C GLY A 126 6.86 -9.92 4.19
N LEU A 127 7.21 -9.48 2.97
CA LEU A 127 7.54 -10.41 1.88
C LEU A 127 8.77 -11.25 2.18
N ARG A 128 9.87 -10.63 2.67
CA ARG A 128 11.12 -11.34 2.98
C ARG A 128 10.97 -12.42 4.04
N ILE A 129 10.21 -12.16 5.11
CA ILE A 129 9.96 -13.14 6.18
C ILE A 129 9.14 -14.33 5.65
N ASN A 130 8.27 -14.08 4.67
CA ASN A 130 7.44 -15.11 4.04
C ASN A 130 8.08 -15.70 2.77
N GLY A 131 9.41 -15.66 2.65
CA GLY A 131 10.13 -16.41 1.60
C GLY A 131 10.25 -15.72 0.23
N ILE A 132 9.68 -14.53 0.04
CA ILE A 132 9.79 -13.80 -1.23
C ILE A 132 11.04 -12.92 -1.25
N THR A 133 11.88 -13.09 -2.28
CA THR A 133 13.05 -12.25 -2.51
C THR A 133 12.63 -10.88 -3.02
N VAL A 134 13.00 -9.81 -2.30
CA VAL A 134 12.81 -8.43 -2.77
C VAL A 134 14.16 -7.89 -3.23
N GLN A 135 14.42 -7.93 -4.55
CA GLN A 135 15.68 -7.47 -5.16
C GLN A 135 15.90 -5.98 -4.92
N GLU A 136 14.89 -5.19 -5.25
CA GLU A 136 14.94 -3.75 -5.07
C GLU A 136 13.60 -3.21 -4.58
N ARG A 137 13.71 -2.03 -3.94
CA ARG A 137 12.56 -1.20 -3.60
C ARG A 137 12.44 -0.12 -4.66
N VAL A 138 11.33 -0.11 -5.38
CA VAL A 138 10.96 0.97 -6.29
C VAL A 138 10.15 2.01 -5.50
N PRO A 139 10.60 3.28 -5.39
CA PRO A 139 9.82 4.34 -4.77
C PRO A 139 8.46 4.50 -5.44
N HIS A 140 7.40 4.70 -4.66
CA HIS A 140 6.03 4.83 -5.20
C HIS A 140 5.30 6.03 -4.62
N LEU A 141 5.42 7.18 -5.27
CA LEU A 141 4.81 8.44 -4.84
C LEU A 141 3.81 8.89 -5.90
N ALA A 142 2.57 9.13 -5.48
CA ALA A 142 1.52 9.64 -6.36
C ALA A 142 0.45 10.36 -5.53
N GLY A 143 -0.14 11.42 -6.09
CA GLY A 143 -1.34 12.05 -5.54
C GLY A 143 -1.16 12.85 -4.25
N ARG A 144 0.03 13.38 -3.97
CA ARG A 144 0.21 14.39 -2.91
C ARG A 144 -0.54 15.67 -3.30
N CYS A 145 -1.33 16.21 -2.39
CA CYS A 145 -2.02 17.48 -2.52
C CYS A 145 -2.18 18.14 -1.16
N GLU A 146 -2.66 19.38 -1.12
CA GLU A 146 -2.87 20.13 0.13
C GLU A 146 -3.75 19.37 1.13
N SER A 147 -4.79 18.68 0.66
CA SER A 147 -5.74 17.95 1.52
C SER A 147 -5.18 16.70 2.19
N ASN A 148 -4.07 16.14 1.71
CA ASN A 148 -3.47 14.93 2.27
C ASN A 148 -2.01 15.12 2.73
N ASP A 149 -1.50 16.35 2.72
CA ASP A 149 -0.13 16.64 3.13
C ASP A 149 0.13 16.23 4.59
N HIS A 150 -0.79 16.60 5.50
CA HIS A 150 -0.71 16.22 6.90
C HIS A 150 -0.73 14.70 7.09
N TYR A 151 -1.55 13.99 6.32
CA TYR A 151 -1.64 12.53 6.33
C TYR A 151 -0.33 11.88 5.87
N LEU A 152 0.31 12.39 4.82
CA LEU A 152 1.58 11.89 4.31
C LEU A 152 2.74 12.21 5.25
N SER A 153 2.77 13.41 5.82
CA SER A 153 3.69 13.83 6.88
C SER A 153 3.61 12.91 8.10
N THR A 154 2.40 12.54 8.53
CA THR A 154 2.18 11.61 9.65
C THR A 154 2.74 10.22 9.33
N LYS A 155 2.49 9.68 8.13
CA LYS A 155 3.07 8.41 7.68
C LYS A 155 4.60 8.43 7.70
N GLN A 156 5.20 9.53 7.25
CA GLN A 156 6.65 9.70 7.21
C GLN A 156 7.23 9.76 8.63
N LYS A 157 6.77 10.73 9.44
CA LYS A 157 7.36 11.07 10.74
C LYS A 157 7.04 10.07 11.84
N ARG A 158 5.81 9.56 11.87
CA ARG A 158 5.31 8.71 12.97
C ARG A 158 5.25 7.23 12.63
N MET A 159 5.28 6.86 11.35
CA MET A 159 5.12 5.46 10.93
C MET A 159 6.29 4.88 10.11
N GLY A 160 7.37 5.64 9.94
CA GLY A 160 8.59 5.15 9.28
C GLY A 160 8.45 4.94 7.77
N HIS A 161 7.48 5.58 7.11
CA HIS A 161 7.39 5.53 5.66
C HIS A 161 8.53 6.32 5.00
N LEU A 162 9.15 5.74 3.97
CA LEU A 162 10.22 6.33 3.17
C LEU A 162 9.66 7.30 2.12
N ILE A 163 9.10 8.42 2.57
CA ILE A 163 8.58 9.50 1.73
C ILE A 163 9.62 10.64 1.75
N PRO A 164 10.08 11.16 0.61
CA PRO A 164 10.95 12.35 0.57
C PRO A 164 10.21 13.59 1.10
N GLU A 165 10.90 14.51 1.79
CA GLU A 165 10.28 15.75 2.29
C GLU A 165 9.75 16.64 1.15
N GLN A 166 10.34 16.55 -0.04
CA GLN A 166 9.92 17.22 -1.27
C GLN A 166 9.89 16.23 -2.44
N ALA A 167 8.76 16.19 -3.14
CA ALA A 167 8.60 15.65 -4.48
C ALA A 167 7.88 16.72 -5.30
#